data_AF-S8DFV8-F1
#
_entry.id   AF-S8DFV8-F1
#
_cell.length_a   1.000
_cell.length_b   1.000
_cell.length_c   1.000
_cell.angle_alpha   90.00
_cell.angle_beta   90.00
_cell.angle_gamma   90.00
#
_symmetry.space_group_name_H-M   'P 1'
#
loop_
_entity.id
_entity.type
_entity.pdbx_description
1 polymer ?
#
loop_
_entity_poly.entity_id
_entity_poly.type
_entity_poly.pdbx_seq_one_letter_code
_entity_poly.pdbx_strand_id
1 'polypeptide(L)'
;VGKQEKGDMRALEDLTYDRRKEFIERHGVPEGGVPIVSFHSEASYSPGMIATMSHVAHTRLPSSRLWLVPVVLPVSAVMALCALHIQLRYGEKSDGLVTCRDAEVPGSVVVKPDAKLDHSWMVYSSPSSREIRKKAAAAAVDDASVMCEALLTMIV
;
A
#
# COMPACT_ATOMS: atom_id res chain seq x y z
N VAL A 1 9.95 -17.68 20.31
CA VAL A 1 10.94 -16.59 20.25
C VAL A 1 10.73 -15.86 18.94
N GLY A 2 9.95 -14.78 18.94
CA GLY A 2 9.75 -13.94 17.75
C GLY A 2 10.70 -12.77 17.81
N LYS A 3 11.62 -12.65 16.86
CA LYS A 3 12.38 -11.43 16.63
C LYS A 3 11.40 -10.38 16.12
N GLN A 4 11.02 -9.45 16.98
CA GLN A 4 10.35 -8.23 16.55
C GLN A 4 11.45 -7.37 15.92
N GLU A 5 11.48 -7.27 14.59
CA GLU A 5 12.35 -6.32 13.93
C GLU A 5 11.87 -4.93 14.33
N LYS A 6 12.62 -4.31 15.24
CA LYS A 6 12.33 -3.00 15.78
C LYS A 6 12.67 -2.00 14.68
N GLY A 7 11.68 -1.68 13.84
CA GLY A 7 11.80 -0.64 12.84
C GLY A 7 12.26 0.68 13.47
N ASP A 8 13.08 1.43 12.75
CA ASP A 8 13.60 2.71 13.22
C ASP A 8 12.54 3.80 13.00
N MET A 9 12.11 4.48 14.06
CA MET A 9 11.16 5.59 13.96
C MET A 9 11.69 6.73 13.10
N ARG A 10 13.02 6.87 12.96
CA ARG A 10 13.64 7.85 12.07
C ARG A 10 13.23 7.67 10.61
N ALA A 11 12.93 6.43 10.19
CA ALA A 11 12.43 6.19 8.83
C ALA A 11 11.08 6.86 8.58
N LEU A 12 10.24 7.03 9.60
CA LEU A 12 8.96 7.75 9.47
C LEU A 12 9.16 9.26 9.38
N GLU A 13 10.21 9.80 10.01
CA GLU A 13 10.54 11.23 9.91
C GLU A 13 10.90 11.61 8.47
N ASP A 14 11.68 10.77 7.79
CA ASP A 14 12.08 10.97 6.39
C ASP A 14 10.88 10.95 5.42
N LEU A 15 9.80 10.25 5.79
CA LEU A 15 8.57 10.17 4.98
C LEU A 15 7.63 11.37 5.16
N THR A 16 7.91 12.27 6.12
CA THR A 16 7.10 13.48 6.31
C THR A 16 7.18 14.42 5.12
N TYR A 17 6.13 15.20 4.89
CA TYR A 17 6.08 16.15 3.76
C TYR A 17 7.27 17.13 3.77
N ASP A 18 7.63 17.67 4.94
CA ASP A 18 8.72 18.62 5.06
C ASP A 18 10.06 18.00 4.64
N ARG A 19 10.37 16.79 5.12
CA ARG A 19 11.60 16.08 4.76
C ARG A 19 11.65 15.67 3.29
N ARG A 20 10.53 15.17 2.74
CA ARG A 20 10.46 14.82 1.31
C ARG A 20 10.65 16.05 0.42
N LYS A 21 10.07 17.19 0.81
CA LYS A 21 10.24 18.44 0.06
C LYS A 21 11.68 18.92 0.10
N GLU A 22 12.31 18.95 1.27
CA GLU A 22 13.74 19.26 1.41
C GLU A 22 14.63 18.34 0.56
N PHE A 23 14.28 17.04 0.49
CA PHE A 23 15.01 16.06 -0.32
C PHE A 23 14.90 16.35 -1.82
N ILE A 24 13.69 16.55 -2.33
CA ILE A 24 13.44 16.82 -3.76
C ILE A 24 14.10 18.13 -4.21
N GLU A 25 14.08 19.17 -3.35
CA GLU A 25 14.74 20.45 -3.65
C GLU A 25 16.27 20.32 -3.79
N ARG A 26 16.89 19.42 -3.02
CA ARG A 26 18.35 19.16 -3.08
C ARG A 26 18.74 18.15 -4.15
N HIS A 27 17.84 17.22 -4.46
CA HIS A 27 18.07 16.09 -5.35
C HIS A 27 17.00 16.04 -6.44
N GLY A 28 17.11 16.98 -7.39
CA GLY A 28 16.24 17.01 -8.56
C GLY A 28 16.35 15.75 -9.43
N VAL A 29 15.31 15.49 -10.20
CA VAL A 29 15.29 14.39 -11.17
C VAL A 29 16.38 14.62 -12.24
N PRO A 30 17.17 13.61 -12.62
CA PRO A 30 18.23 13.78 -13.60
C PRO A 30 17.66 14.22 -14.96
N GLU A 31 18.15 15.34 -15.51
CA GLU A 31 17.71 15.86 -16.82
C GLU A 31 18.19 15.01 -18.01
N GLY A 32 19.06 14.01 -17.74
CA GLY A 32 19.81 13.21 -18.73
C GLY A 32 19.05 12.10 -19.46
N GLY A 33 17.74 12.21 -19.64
CA GLY A 33 16.95 11.25 -20.44
C GLY A 33 16.84 9.84 -19.83
N VAL A 34 17.02 9.71 -18.52
CA VAL A 34 16.77 8.43 -17.83
C VAL A 34 15.28 8.12 -17.91
N PRO A 35 14.87 6.95 -18.44
CA PRO A 35 13.46 6.58 -18.45
C PRO A 35 12.95 6.42 -17.02
N ILE A 36 11.88 7.14 -16.69
CA ILE A 36 11.22 7.07 -15.38
C ILE A 36 9.82 6.53 -15.61
N VAL A 37 9.49 5.47 -14.90
CA VAL A 37 8.15 4.91 -14.82
C VAL A 37 7.65 5.07 -13.39
N SER A 38 6.53 5.78 -13.23
CA SER A 38 5.81 5.85 -11.97
C SER A 38 4.68 4.84 -11.95
N PHE A 39 4.49 4.20 -10.81
CA PHE A 39 3.38 3.29 -10.58
C PHE A 39 2.64 3.77 -9.34
N HIS A 40 1.32 3.89 -9.42
CA HIS A 40 0.50 4.11 -8.25
C HIS A 40 -0.74 3.22 -8.31
N SER A 41 -1.27 2.88 -7.15
CA SER A 41 -2.49 2.09 -7.02
C SER A 41 -3.41 2.66 -5.94
N GLU A 42 -4.61 2.11 -5.85
CA GLU A 42 -5.63 2.54 -4.90
C GLU A 42 -6.06 1.35 -4.04
N ALA A 43 -6.05 1.50 -2.70
CA ALA A 43 -6.57 0.47 -1.82
C ALA A 43 -8.10 0.41 -1.89
N SER A 44 -8.65 -0.79 -1.74
CA SER A 44 -10.08 -0.97 -1.55
C SER A 44 -10.46 -0.65 -0.11
N TYR A 45 -11.38 0.28 0.09
CA TYR A 45 -11.98 0.58 1.40
C TYR A 45 -13.48 0.25 1.41
N SER A 46 -13.85 -0.85 0.75
CA SER A 46 -15.24 -1.32 0.73
C SER A 46 -15.80 -1.48 2.16
N PRO A 47 -17.11 -1.22 2.39
CA PRO A 47 -17.71 -1.31 3.73
C PRO A 47 -17.48 -2.66 4.42
N GLY A 48 -17.40 -3.77 3.67
CA GLY A 48 -17.12 -5.10 4.22
C GLY A 48 -15.70 -5.26 4.77
N MET A 49 -14.69 -4.64 4.13
CA MET A 49 -13.31 -4.64 4.62
C MET A 49 -13.17 -3.81 5.90
N ILE A 50 -13.85 -2.66 5.96
CA ILE A 50 -13.89 -1.81 7.16
C ILE A 50 -14.67 -2.51 8.29
N ALA A 51 -15.79 -3.18 7.98
CA ALA A 51 -16.62 -3.88 8.96
C ALA A 51 -15.89 -5.04 9.65
N THR A 52 -14.86 -5.61 9.01
CA THR A 52 -13.97 -6.61 9.63
C THR A 52 -13.34 -6.06 10.92
N MET A 53 -13.11 -4.75 11.02
CA MET A 53 -12.66 -4.10 12.25
C MET A 53 -13.79 -3.81 13.24
N SER A 54 -15.00 -3.47 12.78
CA SER A 54 -16.17 -3.32 13.65
C SER A 54 -16.52 -4.62 14.38
N HIS A 55 -16.38 -5.76 13.72
CA HIS A 55 -16.58 -7.06 14.37
C HIS A 55 -15.53 -7.35 15.45
N VAL A 56 -14.26 -7.03 15.19
CA VAL A 56 -13.18 -7.17 16.20
C VAL A 56 -13.38 -6.21 17.38
N ALA A 57 -13.91 -5.01 17.13
CA ALA A 57 -14.24 -4.03 18.17
C ALA A 57 -15.51 -4.39 18.98
N HIS A 58 -16.49 -5.09 18.37
CA HIS A 58 -17.75 -5.48 19.02
C HIS A 58 -17.72 -6.85 19.69
N THR A 59 -16.72 -7.69 19.41
CA THR A 59 -16.48 -8.92 20.19
C THR A 59 -15.81 -8.59 21.53
N ARG A 60 -16.63 -8.18 22.51
CA ARG A 60 -16.38 -8.19 23.96
C ARG A 60 -15.03 -7.61 24.43
N LEU A 61 -15.05 -6.37 24.88
CA LEU A 61 -14.17 -5.91 25.97
C LEU A 61 -14.83 -6.30 27.31
N PRO A 62 -14.41 -7.38 28.01
CA PRO A 62 -14.73 -7.51 29.42
C PRO A 62 -13.97 -6.40 30.18
N SER A 63 -14.71 -5.60 30.95
CA SER A 63 -14.28 -4.37 31.63
C SER A 63 -13.19 -4.52 32.72
N SER A 64 -12.28 -5.50 32.64
CA SER A 64 -11.32 -5.77 33.72
C SER A 64 -9.90 -6.18 33.31
N ARG A 65 -9.53 -6.27 32.02
CA ARG A 65 -8.13 -6.56 31.59
C ARG A 65 -7.75 -5.83 30.30
N LEU A 66 -7.50 -4.52 30.42
CA LEU A 66 -7.32 -3.57 29.31
C LEU A 66 -6.04 -3.76 28.45
N TRP A 67 -5.12 -4.68 28.77
CA TRP A 67 -3.78 -4.68 28.15
C TRP A 67 -3.41 -5.88 27.28
N LEU A 68 -4.26 -6.92 27.13
CA LEU A 68 -3.75 -8.18 26.59
C LEU A 68 -4.74 -9.02 25.76
N VAL A 69 -5.48 -8.40 24.84
CA VAL A 69 -6.08 -9.16 23.72
C VAL A 69 -5.31 -8.78 22.47
N PRO A 70 -4.50 -9.68 21.87
CA PRO A 70 -3.82 -9.40 20.63
C PRO A 70 -4.89 -9.31 19.53
N VAL A 71 -5.30 -8.08 19.23
CA VAL A 71 -6.13 -7.77 18.08
C VAL A 71 -5.24 -7.95 16.85
N VAL A 72 -5.30 -9.13 16.24
CA VAL A 72 -4.64 -9.41 14.97
C VAL A 72 -5.47 -8.76 13.88
N LEU A 73 -5.04 -7.59 13.43
CA LEU A 73 -5.68 -6.89 12.32
C LEU A 73 -5.03 -7.35 11.01
N PRO A 74 -5.82 -7.77 10.01
CA PRO A 74 -5.25 -8.05 8.69
C PRO A 74 -4.70 -6.75 8.10
N VAL A 75 -3.50 -6.82 7.53
CA VAL A 75 -2.78 -5.66 6.97
C VAL A 75 -3.65 -4.92 5.95
N SER A 76 -4.40 -5.64 5.11
CA SER A 76 -5.32 -5.07 4.12
C SER A 76 -6.44 -4.23 4.75
N ALA A 77 -6.96 -4.60 5.94
CA ALA A 77 -7.94 -3.77 6.63
C ALA A 77 -7.33 -2.50 7.20
N VAL A 78 -6.08 -2.57 7.69
CA VAL A 78 -5.34 -1.39 8.15
C VAL A 78 -5.09 -0.44 6.98
N MET A 79 -4.60 -0.94 5.84
CA MET A 79 -4.37 -0.14 4.63
C MET A 79 -5.67 0.50 4.12
N ALA A 80 -6.78 -0.23 4.13
CA ALA A 80 -8.09 0.30 3.75
C ALA A 80 -8.55 1.46 4.64
N LEU A 81 -8.34 1.37 5.95
CA LEU A 81 -8.65 2.46 6.87
C LEU A 81 -7.75 3.67 6.65
N CYS A 82 -6.46 3.47 6.45
CA CYS A 82 -5.52 4.56 6.18
C CYS A 82 -5.87 5.25 4.85
N ALA A 83 -6.20 4.49 3.81
CA ALA A 83 -6.69 5.04 2.54
C ALA A 83 -7.98 5.84 2.72
N LEU A 84 -8.95 5.31 3.47
CA LEU A 84 -10.18 6.04 3.80
C LEU A 84 -9.91 7.32 4.59
N HIS A 85 -8.98 7.27 5.55
CA HIS A 85 -8.59 8.44 6.34
C HIS A 85 -8.05 9.56 5.44
N ILE A 86 -7.15 9.21 4.51
CA ILE A 86 -6.58 10.16 3.54
C ILE A 86 -7.69 10.73 2.64
N GLN A 87 -8.58 9.88 2.14
CA GLN A 87 -9.72 10.30 1.33
C GLN A 87 -10.65 11.27 2.07
N LEU A 88 -10.93 11.04 3.36
CA LEU A 88 -11.80 11.91 4.16
C LEU A 88 -11.12 13.23 4.55
N ARG A 89 -9.82 13.22 4.80
CA ARG A 89 -9.07 14.41 5.23
C ARG A 89 -8.67 15.31 4.08
N TYR A 90 -8.25 14.72 2.97
CA TYR A 90 -7.61 15.42 1.86
C TYR A 90 -8.37 15.29 0.55
N GLY A 91 -9.38 14.41 0.46
CA GLY A 91 -10.11 14.16 -0.79
C GLY A 91 -9.34 13.34 -1.82
N GLU A 92 -8.18 12.82 -1.44
CA GLU A 92 -7.22 12.18 -2.34
C GLU A 92 -7.24 10.66 -2.18
N LYS A 93 -6.99 9.97 -3.29
CA LYS A 93 -6.94 8.51 -3.33
C LYS A 93 -5.55 8.01 -2.97
N SER A 94 -5.48 6.82 -2.36
CA SER A 94 -4.25 6.25 -1.82
C SER A 94 -4.27 4.72 -1.83
N ASP A 95 -3.10 4.12 -1.89
CA ASP A 95 -2.85 2.69 -1.66
C ASP A 95 -2.88 2.28 -0.17
N GLY A 96 -3.16 3.22 0.73
CA GLY A 96 -3.16 3.02 2.18
C GLY A 96 -2.02 3.72 2.90
N LEU A 97 -0.95 4.13 2.22
CA LEU A 97 0.14 4.90 2.82
C LEU A 97 0.53 6.13 2.00
N VAL A 98 0.51 6.02 0.67
CA VAL A 98 0.95 7.06 -0.25
C VAL A 98 -0.21 7.47 -1.14
N THR A 99 -0.38 8.77 -1.40
CA THR A 99 -1.40 9.25 -2.33
C THR A 99 -0.99 8.94 -3.77
N CYS A 100 -1.97 8.76 -4.66
CA CYS A 100 -1.67 8.53 -6.07
C CYS A 100 -0.84 9.67 -6.67
N ARG A 101 -1.08 10.91 -6.22
CA ARG A 101 -0.36 12.10 -6.68
C ARG A 101 1.09 12.12 -6.21
N ASP A 102 1.35 11.72 -4.97
CA ASP A 102 2.72 11.70 -4.42
C ASP A 102 3.56 10.55 -5.00
N ALA A 103 2.93 9.51 -5.56
CA ALA A 103 3.61 8.41 -6.23
C ALA A 103 4.00 8.72 -7.70
N GLU A 104 3.49 9.82 -8.26
CA GLU A 104 3.79 10.27 -9.62
C GLU A 104 4.98 11.24 -9.63
N VAL A 105 6.03 10.87 -10.36
CA VAL A 105 7.15 11.77 -10.66
C VAL A 105 6.80 12.58 -11.90
N PRO A 106 6.87 13.92 -11.87
CA PRO A 106 6.61 14.75 -13.05
C PRO A 106 7.51 14.36 -14.23
N GLY A 107 6.91 14.20 -15.41
CA GLY A 107 7.62 13.81 -16.64
C GLY A 107 7.85 12.30 -16.81
N SER A 108 7.43 11.48 -15.84
CA SER A 108 7.47 10.01 -15.96
C SER A 108 6.31 9.45 -16.77
N VAL A 109 6.46 8.22 -17.27
CA VAL A 109 5.34 7.42 -17.75
C VAL A 109 4.63 6.83 -16.55
N VAL A 110 3.35 7.13 -16.38
CA VAL A 110 2.58 6.66 -15.22
C VAL A 110 1.73 5.45 -15.56
N VAL A 111 1.93 4.36 -14.84
CA VAL A 111 1.11 3.15 -14.89
C VAL A 111 0.07 3.18 -13.79
N LYS A 112 -1.20 3.04 -14.18
CA LYS A 112 -2.38 3.12 -13.30
C LYS A 112 -3.22 1.85 -13.47
N PRO A 113 -3.09 0.84 -12.60
CA PRO A 113 -3.94 -0.33 -12.66
C PRO A 113 -5.36 0.02 -12.22
N ASP A 114 -6.37 -0.49 -12.93
CA ASP A 114 -7.77 -0.32 -12.55
C ASP A 114 -8.14 -1.12 -11.28
N ALA A 115 -7.38 -2.20 -11.02
CA ALA A 115 -7.54 -3.04 -9.84
C ALA A 115 -7.18 -2.28 -8.55
N LYS A 116 -7.93 -2.58 -7.48
CA LYS A 116 -7.67 -1.98 -6.16
C LYS A 116 -6.58 -2.74 -5.42
N LEU A 117 -5.35 -2.26 -5.54
CA LEU A 117 -4.15 -2.84 -4.94
C LEU A 117 -3.69 -1.96 -3.79
N ASP A 118 -3.66 -2.50 -2.58
CA ASP A 118 -3.12 -1.81 -1.41
C ASP A 118 -1.59 -1.80 -1.41
N HIS A 119 -0.98 -0.97 -0.55
CA HIS A 119 0.47 -0.81 -0.48
C HIS A 119 1.20 -2.12 -0.14
N SER A 120 0.52 -3.02 0.56
CA SER A 120 1.08 -4.31 0.97
C SER A 120 1.03 -5.35 -0.15
N TRP A 121 0.21 -5.13 -1.19
CA TRP A 121 0.05 -6.04 -2.32
C TRP A 121 1.38 -6.32 -3.00
N MET A 122 2.24 -5.32 -3.22
CA MET A 122 3.53 -5.50 -3.88
C MET A 122 4.47 -6.50 -3.16
N VAL A 123 4.35 -6.59 -1.84
CA VAL A 123 5.24 -7.40 -0.99
C VAL A 123 4.62 -8.76 -0.65
N TYR A 124 3.29 -8.80 -0.46
CA TYR A 124 2.58 -9.99 0.01
C TYR A 124 1.74 -10.70 -1.05
N SER A 125 1.82 -10.29 -2.32
CA SER A 125 1.27 -11.05 -3.46
C SER A 125 2.10 -12.32 -3.67
N SER A 126 1.84 -13.31 -2.82
CA SER A 126 2.43 -14.63 -2.93
C SER A 126 1.54 -15.52 -3.79
N PRO A 127 2.10 -16.28 -4.74
CA PRO A 127 1.37 -17.35 -5.40
C PRO A 127 1.25 -18.54 -4.45
N SER A 128 0.38 -18.44 -3.45
CA SER A 128 0.12 -19.58 -2.56
C SER A 128 -0.92 -20.53 -3.17
N SER A 129 -0.48 -21.75 -3.42
CA SER A 129 -1.26 -22.96 -3.76
C SER A 129 -1.85 -23.09 -5.17
N ARG A 130 -1.50 -24.22 -5.80
CA ARG A 130 -1.94 -24.69 -7.13
C ARG A 130 -3.47 -24.75 -7.32
N GLU A 131 -4.25 -24.74 -6.22
CA GLU A 131 -5.71 -24.71 -6.23
C GLU A 131 -6.32 -23.30 -6.43
N ILE A 132 -5.65 -22.22 -5.98
CA ILE A 132 -6.11 -20.83 -6.20
C ILE A 132 -5.90 -20.43 -7.67
N ARG A 133 -4.86 -20.99 -8.31
CA ARG A 133 -4.53 -20.81 -9.74
C ARG A 133 -5.68 -21.15 -10.69
N LYS A 134 -6.59 -22.08 -10.32
CA LYS A 134 -7.74 -22.47 -11.16
C LYS A 134 -8.92 -21.49 -11.05
N LYS A 135 -9.02 -20.70 -9.99
CA LYS A 135 -10.04 -19.65 -9.84
C LYS A 135 -9.55 -18.26 -10.28
N ALA A 136 -8.23 -18.02 -10.23
CA ALA A 136 -7.60 -16.73 -10.56
C ALA A 136 -7.30 -16.52 -12.06
N ALA A 137 -7.51 -17.52 -12.93
CA ALA A 137 -7.28 -17.40 -14.37
C ALA A 137 -8.16 -16.34 -15.08
N ALA A 138 -9.08 -15.70 -14.36
CA ALA A 138 -9.91 -14.59 -14.85
C ALA A 138 -9.36 -13.18 -14.52
N ALA A 139 -8.28 -13.06 -13.72
CA ALA A 139 -7.75 -11.76 -13.30
C ALA A 139 -6.22 -11.75 -13.40
N ALA A 140 -5.70 -11.39 -14.57
CA ALA A 140 -4.27 -11.28 -14.87
C ALA A 140 -3.53 -10.16 -14.09
N VAL A 141 -4.15 -9.58 -13.05
CA VAL A 141 -3.64 -8.44 -12.26
C VAL A 141 -3.23 -8.87 -10.84
N ASP A 142 -3.25 -10.16 -10.52
CA ASP A 142 -2.98 -10.65 -9.15
C ASP A 142 -1.51 -11.02 -8.86
N ASP A 143 -0.62 -10.96 -9.86
CA ASP A 143 0.80 -11.32 -9.70
C ASP A 143 1.72 -10.09 -9.80
N ALA A 144 2.32 -9.68 -8.67
CA ALA A 144 3.27 -8.57 -8.66
C ALA A 144 4.52 -8.87 -9.49
N SER A 145 4.91 -10.13 -9.68
CA SER A 145 6.03 -10.49 -10.55
C SER A 145 5.73 -10.14 -12.01
N VAL A 146 4.52 -10.44 -12.47
CA VAL A 146 4.08 -10.09 -13.85
C VAL A 146 4.00 -8.57 -14.01
N MET A 147 3.55 -7.86 -12.98
CA MET A 147 3.57 -6.39 -12.98
C MET A 147 5.00 -5.85 -13.06
N CYS A 148 5.94 -6.38 -12.27
CA CYS A 148 7.36 -6.02 -12.36
C CYS A 148 7.92 -6.25 -13.76
N GLU A 149 7.64 -7.41 -14.38
CA GLU A 149 8.11 -7.72 -15.74
C GLU A 149 7.55 -6.74 -16.77
N ALA A 150 6.27 -6.38 -16.66
CA ALA A 150 5.65 -5.38 -17.51
C ALA A 150 6.29 -3.99 -17.33
N LEU A 151 6.54 -3.56 -16.09
CA LEU A 151 7.20 -2.28 -15.79
C LEU A 151 8.64 -2.25 -16.32
N LEU A 152 9.39 -3.35 -16.20
CA LEU A 152 10.74 -3.46 -16.74
C LEU A 152 10.75 -3.39 -18.27
N THR A 153 9.74 -3.98 -18.92
CA THR A 153 9.58 -3.94 -20.39
C THR A 153 9.33 -2.52 -20.90
N MET A 154 8.84 -1.59 -20.08
CA MET A 154 8.66 -0.19 -20.47
C MET A 154 9.96 0.61 -20.45
N ILE A 155 11.01 0.08 -19.80
CA ILE A 155 12.30 0.76 -19.59
C ILE A 155 13.37 0.24 -20.57
N VAL A 156 13.23 -1.01 -21.05
CA VAL A 156 14.14 -1.69 -21.99
C VAL A 156 13.77 -1.38 -23.43
#